data_AF-A0A938ED61-F1
#
_entry.id   AF-A0A938ED61-F1
#
_cell.length_a   1.000
_cell.length_b   1.000
_cell.length_c   1.000
_cell.angle_alpha   90.00
_cell.angle_beta   90.00
_cell.angle_gamma   90.00
#
_symmetry.space_group_name_H-M   'P 1'
#
loop_
_entity.id
_entity.type
_entity.pdbx_description
1 polymer ?
#
loop_
_entity_poly.entity_id
_entity_poly.type
_entity_poly.pdbx_seq_one_letter_code
_entity_poly.pdbx_strand_id
1 'polypeptide(L)'
;MRRLATALAAALTLAAAAAAGPAELVVAWGNGLRDQIDCSDGPDVVNADAGDLVGERCETVLRRIAVDTSTTPGAQQGTIAEPHVVADGTTVVAAYQMSRFESGGAAAIGVAVSRDGGRRWRTRALPTGAGSTDRVSDPVVAWDAKHRVWLVATLSGRPGLASAIRVSRSSDLLRWEAVTVARSPVFRFDKEWIACDNGPGSPYRGRCHIAYTDTIARTIVARTSDDGGATWRSPVVVGPPADGQVGAVPVTTPDGRLVISWLRGLRTQV
;
A
#
# COMPACT_ATOMS: atom_id res chain seq x y z
N MET A 1 15.81 20.71 14.65
CA MET A 1 14.49 20.12 14.30
C MET A 1 14.24 18.71 14.87
N ARG A 2 15.00 18.22 15.87
CA ARG A 2 14.84 16.86 16.45
C ARG A 2 13.91 16.77 17.68
N ARG A 3 13.20 17.84 18.05
CA ARG A 3 12.38 17.89 19.29
C ARG A 3 10.87 18.06 19.08
N LEU A 4 10.39 18.09 17.83
CA LEU A 4 8.96 18.25 17.52
C LEU A 4 8.28 16.95 17.05
N ALA A 5 9.03 15.89 16.74
CA ALA A 5 8.45 14.61 16.30
C ALA A 5 7.84 13.78 17.45
N THR A 6 8.23 14.05 18.70
CA THR A 6 7.78 13.30 19.88
C THR A 6 6.33 13.60 20.28
N ALA A 7 5.78 14.75 19.88
CA ALA A 7 4.46 15.19 20.33
C ALA A 7 3.30 14.68 19.45
N LEU A 8 3.56 14.34 18.17
CA LEU A 8 2.48 14.00 17.23
C LEU A 8 2.08 12.51 17.26
N ALA A 9 3.01 11.61 17.62
CA ALA A 9 2.70 10.18 17.75
C ALA A 9 1.75 9.88 18.92
N ALA A 10 1.73 10.74 19.95
CA ALA A 10 0.86 10.60 21.12
C ALA A 10 -0.59 11.09 20.89
N ALA A 11 -0.87 11.82 19.81
CA ALA A 11 -2.19 12.42 19.58
C ALA A 11 -3.18 11.48 18.89
N LEU A 12 -2.72 10.46 18.14
CA LEU A 12 -3.61 9.49 17.47
C LEU A 12 -4.04 8.31 18.35
N THR A 13 -3.43 8.10 19.52
CA THR A 13 -3.76 7.01 20.43
C THR A 13 -4.98 7.29 21.32
N LEU A 14 -5.49 8.52 21.37
CA LEU A 14 -6.61 8.89 22.25
C LEU A 14 -8.01 8.46 21.76
N ALA A 15 -8.17 8.06 20.50
CA ALA A 15 -9.49 7.68 19.98
C ALA A 15 -9.83 6.19 20.19
N ALA A 16 -8.84 5.31 20.34
CA ALA A 16 -9.07 3.86 20.49
C ALA A 16 -9.24 3.43 21.96
N ALA A 17 -8.71 4.19 22.92
CA ALA A 17 -8.71 3.85 24.34
C ALA A 17 -9.97 4.34 25.11
N ALA A 18 -10.85 5.13 24.49
CA ALA A 18 -11.94 5.81 25.20
C ALA A 18 -13.09 4.88 25.71
N ALA A 19 -13.05 3.58 25.41
CA ALA A 19 -14.11 2.64 25.78
C ALA A 19 -13.80 1.74 27.00
N ALA A 20 -12.57 1.73 27.54
CA ALA A 20 -12.13 0.68 28.48
C ALA A 20 -11.51 1.17 29.81
N GLY A 21 -11.53 2.47 30.11
CA GLY A 21 -10.85 3.04 31.30
C GLY A 21 -9.49 3.68 30.93
N PRO A 22 -8.75 4.23 31.91
CA PRO A 22 -7.46 4.86 31.64
C PRO A 22 -6.45 3.78 31.22
N ALA A 23 -6.09 3.76 29.94
CA ALA A 23 -5.07 2.85 29.45
C ALA A 23 -3.68 3.23 29.98
N GLU A 24 -2.88 2.26 30.37
CA GLU A 24 -1.47 2.48 30.69
C GLU A 24 -0.70 2.75 29.39
N LEU A 25 0.07 3.83 29.36
CA LEU A 25 0.88 4.22 28.20
C LEU A 25 2.34 3.89 28.48
N VAL A 26 2.87 2.89 27.78
CA VAL A 26 4.28 2.51 27.85
C VAL A 26 5.02 3.08 26.64
N VAL A 27 5.97 3.98 26.88
CA VAL A 27 6.83 4.56 25.83
C VAL A 27 8.24 3.99 25.96
N ALA A 28 8.54 2.98 25.15
CA ALA A 28 9.87 2.34 25.04
C ALA A 28 10.59 2.68 23.72
N TRP A 29 9.95 3.45 22.84
CA TRP A 29 10.49 3.79 21.54
C TRP A 29 11.60 4.85 21.57
N GLY A 30 12.61 4.66 20.72
CA GLY A 30 13.62 5.65 20.36
C GLY A 30 14.87 5.67 21.24
N ASN A 31 15.00 4.70 22.16
CA ASN A 31 16.16 4.59 23.04
C ASN A 31 17.31 3.75 22.43
N GLY A 32 17.02 2.98 21.37
CA GLY A 32 17.99 2.11 20.70
C GLY A 32 18.42 0.89 21.52
N LEU A 33 17.75 0.64 22.64
CA LEU A 33 17.92 -0.54 23.47
C LEU A 33 16.92 -1.61 23.05
N ARG A 34 17.05 -2.78 23.69
CA ARG A 34 16.07 -3.86 23.56
C ARG A 34 15.36 -3.99 24.88
N ASP A 35 14.13 -3.52 24.94
CA ASP A 35 13.34 -3.55 26.16
C ASP A 35 12.51 -4.84 26.26
N GLN A 36 12.29 -5.28 27.49
CA GLN A 36 11.27 -6.26 27.84
C GLN A 36 10.11 -5.51 28.47
N ILE A 37 8.93 -5.63 27.85
CA ILE A 37 7.74 -4.86 28.21
C ILE A 37 6.67 -5.85 28.59
N ASP A 38 6.30 -5.86 29.87
CA ASP A 38 5.21 -6.66 30.40
C ASP A 38 4.06 -5.71 30.76
N CYS A 39 2.90 -5.94 30.16
CA CYS A 39 1.70 -5.13 30.35
C CYS A 39 0.89 -5.59 31.57
N SER A 40 0.22 -4.64 32.22
CA SER A 40 -0.51 -4.88 33.45
C SER A 40 -1.89 -5.52 33.19
N ASP A 41 -2.68 -5.74 34.24
CA ASP A 41 -4.07 -6.15 34.06
C ASP A 41 -4.92 -4.90 33.76
N GLY A 42 -5.33 -4.74 32.50
CA GLY A 42 -6.09 -3.57 32.03
C GLY A 42 -5.68 -3.20 30.61
N PRO A 43 -6.30 -2.17 29.99
CA PRO A 43 -5.92 -1.76 28.63
C PRO A 43 -4.52 -1.12 28.61
N ASP A 44 -3.65 -1.60 27.74
CA ASP A 44 -2.30 -1.07 27.52
C ASP A 44 -2.09 -0.55 26.09
N VAL A 45 -1.38 0.58 25.99
CA VAL A 45 -0.87 1.10 24.73
C VAL A 45 0.66 1.19 24.82
N VAL A 46 1.33 0.33 24.05
CA VAL A 46 2.80 0.27 24.02
C VAL A 46 3.30 0.90 22.73
N ASN A 47 4.14 1.93 22.84
CA ASN A 47 4.96 2.43 21.74
C ASN A 47 6.37 1.83 21.83
N ALA A 48 6.62 0.82 21.00
CA ALA A 48 7.82 -0.01 21.06
C ALA A 48 8.75 0.17 19.85
N ASP A 49 10.04 0.01 20.08
CA ASP A 49 11.03 -0.19 19.04
C ASP A 49 10.89 -1.57 18.38
N ALA A 50 11.48 -1.72 17.19
CA ALA A 50 11.41 -2.98 16.44
C ALA A 50 12.13 -4.15 17.14
N GLY A 51 13.09 -3.84 18.03
CA GLY A 51 13.86 -4.82 18.80
C GLY A 51 13.15 -5.34 20.05
N ASP A 52 12.14 -4.62 20.54
CA ASP A 52 11.55 -4.86 21.86
C ASP A 52 10.75 -6.15 21.94
N LEU A 53 10.89 -6.80 23.09
CA LEU A 53 10.12 -7.96 23.52
C LEU A 53 8.88 -7.46 24.26
N VAL A 54 7.78 -7.34 23.51
CA VAL A 54 6.49 -6.96 24.06
C VAL A 54 5.72 -8.22 24.46
N GLY A 55 5.30 -8.29 25.72
CA GLY A 55 4.54 -9.40 26.27
C GLY A 55 3.19 -9.57 25.57
N GLU A 56 2.67 -10.80 25.57
CA GLU A 56 1.45 -11.14 24.83
C GLU A 56 0.18 -10.51 25.41
N ARG A 57 0.24 -10.00 26.65
CA ARG A 57 -0.88 -9.31 27.30
C ARG A 57 -1.09 -7.90 26.77
N CYS A 58 -0.08 -7.27 26.18
CA CYS A 58 -0.21 -5.92 25.64
C CYS A 58 -1.18 -5.89 24.45
N GLU A 59 -2.34 -5.24 24.61
CA GLU A 59 -3.41 -5.31 23.62
C GLU A 59 -3.13 -4.42 22.41
N THR A 60 -2.61 -3.21 22.65
CA THR A 60 -2.33 -2.24 21.59
C THR A 60 -0.85 -1.93 21.51
N VAL A 61 -0.20 -2.38 20.44
CA VAL A 61 1.24 -2.15 20.23
C VAL A 61 1.47 -1.31 18.96
N LEU A 62 1.97 -0.10 19.14
CA LEU A 62 2.48 0.74 18.08
C LEU A 62 3.95 0.39 17.81
N ARG A 63 4.25 0.03 16.56
CA ARG A 63 5.62 -0.21 16.09
C ARG A 63 5.88 0.58 14.82
N ARG A 64 7.07 1.17 14.72
CA ARG A 64 7.55 1.73 13.45
C ARG A 64 7.92 0.60 12.51
N ILE A 65 7.13 0.42 11.45
CA ILE A 65 7.34 -0.68 10.48
C ILE A 65 8.26 -0.30 9.31
N ALA A 66 8.48 1.00 9.09
CA ALA A 66 9.26 1.50 7.98
C ALA A 66 10.00 2.80 8.31
N VAL A 67 11.15 2.97 7.69
CA VAL A 67 11.91 4.22 7.62
C VAL A 67 12.33 4.39 6.17
N ASP A 68 12.09 5.56 5.60
CA ASP A 68 12.62 5.90 4.29
C ASP A 68 14.14 6.07 4.38
N THR A 69 14.86 5.19 3.68
CA THR A 69 16.33 5.19 3.59
C THR A 69 16.83 5.63 2.21
N SER A 70 15.94 6.10 1.34
CA SER A 70 16.31 6.59 0.01
C SER A 70 17.17 7.85 0.11
N THR A 71 18.15 7.94 -0.78
CA THR A 71 19.10 9.06 -0.87
C THR A 71 18.97 9.85 -2.17
N THR A 72 17.86 9.65 -2.91
CA THR A 72 17.65 10.27 -4.22
C THR A 72 17.69 11.80 -4.14
N PRO A 73 18.58 12.47 -4.89
CA PRO A 73 18.66 13.93 -4.91
C PRO A 73 17.35 14.59 -5.37
N GLY A 74 17.01 15.71 -4.74
CA GLY A 74 15.80 16.48 -5.06
C GLY A 74 14.48 15.88 -4.53
N ALA A 75 14.52 14.66 -3.97
CA ALA A 75 13.39 14.09 -3.26
C ALA A 75 13.42 14.50 -1.77
N GLN A 76 12.26 14.56 -1.15
CA GLN A 76 12.09 14.84 0.27
C GLN A 76 12.39 13.57 1.07
N GLN A 77 13.65 13.40 1.47
CA GLN A 77 14.11 12.24 2.23
C GLN A 77 13.40 12.12 3.59
N GLY A 78 13.23 10.88 4.05
CA GLY A 78 12.57 10.60 5.32
C GLY A 78 11.04 10.71 5.26
N THR A 79 10.46 10.79 4.06
CA THR A 79 9.02 10.88 3.86
C THR A 79 8.45 9.53 3.42
N ILE A 80 7.33 9.16 4.03
CA ILE A 80 6.51 8.01 3.63
C ILE A 80 5.09 8.52 3.41
N ALA A 81 4.47 8.11 2.31
CA ALA A 81 3.15 8.59 1.92
C ALA A 81 2.34 7.50 1.19
N GLU A 82 1.02 7.70 1.16
CA GLU A 82 0.05 6.85 0.46
C GLU A 82 0.24 5.35 0.75
N PRO A 83 0.16 4.93 2.02
CA PRO A 83 0.27 3.52 2.35
C PRO A 83 -0.99 2.76 1.94
N HIS A 84 -0.82 1.51 1.54
CA HIS A 84 -1.88 0.52 1.43
C HIS A 84 -1.46 -0.79 2.12
N VAL A 85 -2.40 -1.48 2.75
CA VAL A 85 -2.13 -2.69 3.53
C VAL A 85 -3.16 -3.78 3.24
N VAL A 86 -2.69 -5.03 3.16
CA VAL A 86 -3.53 -6.23 3.07
C VAL A 86 -2.99 -7.29 4.03
N ALA A 87 -3.91 -8.05 4.63
CA ALA A 87 -3.58 -9.19 5.48
C ALA A 87 -4.23 -10.48 4.97
N ASP A 88 -3.52 -11.60 5.16
CA ASP A 88 -4.02 -12.97 4.98
C ASP A 88 -3.49 -13.83 6.14
N GLY A 89 -4.40 -14.23 7.03
CA GLY A 89 -4.03 -14.86 8.31
C GLY A 89 -3.09 -13.96 9.13
N THR A 90 -1.94 -14.50 9.54
CA THR A 90 -0.90 -13.75 10.27
C THR A 90 0.06 -12.98 9.36
N THR A 91 -0.10 -13.09 8.03
CA THR A 91 0.76 -12.37 7.09
C THR A 91 0.13 -11.01 6.78
N VAL A 92 0.91 -9.94 6.94
CA VAL A 92 0.51 -8.57 6.64
C VAL A 92 1.53 -7.95 5.71
N VAL A 93 1.06 -7.33 4.63
CA VAL A 93 1.90 -6.65 3.65
C VAL A 93 1.40 -5.22 3.51
N ALA A 94 2.26 -4.27 3.83
CA ALA A 94 2.06 -2.86 3.58
C ALA A 94 3.00 -2.39 2.47
N ALA A 95 2.50 -1.56 1.56
CA ALA A 95 3.30 -0.86 0.57
C ALA A 95 3.07 0.64 0.68
N TYR A 96 4.07 1.45 0.33
CA TYR A 96 4.04 2.90 0.52
C TYR A 96 5.09 3.58 -0.34
N GLN A 97 4.89 4.87 -0.60
CA GLN A 97 5.89 5.71 -1.26
C GLN A 97 7.01 6.06 -0.31
N MET A 98 8.23 6.20 -0.84
CA MET A 98 9.41 6.69 -0.13
C MET A 98 10.05 7.84 -0.90
N SER A 99 10.44 8.89 -0.18
CA SER A 99 11.10 10.07 -0.74
C SER A 99 10.27 10.72 -1.85
N ARG A 100 9.20 11.42 -1.48
CA ARG A 100 8.35 12.14 -2.45
C ARG A 100 9.05 13.36 -3.03
N PHE A 101 8.73 13.67 -4.28
CA PHE A 101 9.10 14.94 -4.90
C PHE A 101 7.96 15.94 -4.69
N GLU A 102 8.31 17.22 -4.48
CA GLU A 102 7.32 18.31 -4.41
C GLU A 102 6.48 18.39 -5.69
N SER A 103 7.10 18.10 -6.84
CA SER A 103 6.42 18.04 -8.15
C SER A 103 5.65 16.74 -8.41
N GLY A 104 5.42 15.91 -7.38
CA GLY A 104 4.60 14.69 -7.45
C GLY A 104 5.38 13.39 -7.66
N GLY A 105 4.81 12.27 -7.21
CA GLY A 105 5.45 10.95 -7.20
C GLY A 105 6.61 10.83 -6.20
N ALA A 106 7.24 9.67 -6.18
CA ALA A 106 8.29 9.28 -5.24
C ALA A 106 9.48 8.64 -5.95
N ALA A 107 10.60 8.59 -5.23
CA ALA A 107 11.82 7.96 -5.68
C ALA A 107 11.75 6.42 -5.63
N ALA A 108 10.98 5.86 -4.69
CA ALA A 108 10.84 4.41 -4.54
C ALA A 108 9.48 4.04 -3.96
N ILE A 109 9.07 2.78 -4.18
CA ILE A 109 8.02 2.13 -3.42
C ILE A 109 8.68 1.20 -2.40
N GLY A 110 8.33 1.35 -1.13
CA GLY A 110 8.70 0.43 -0.06
C GLY A 110 7.63 -0.66 0.12
N VAL A 111 8.08 -1.82 0.61
CA VAL A 111 7.21 -2.86 1.16
C VAL A 111 7.68 -3.21 2.57
N ALA A 112 6.72 -3.34 3.49
CA ALA A 112 6.92 -3.87 4.83
C ALA A 112 6.08 -5.13 4.99
N VAL A 113 6.70 -6.22 5.43
CA VAL A 113 6.09 -7.55 5.55
C VAL A 113 6.20 -8.06 6.98
N SER A 114 5.07 -8.49 7.53
CA SER A 114 4.99 -9.32 8.73
C SER A 114 4.41 -10.70 8.41
N ARG A 115 4.86 -11.73 9.14
CA ARG A 115 4.33 -13.10 9.05
C ARG A 115 3.74 -13.58 10.39
N ASP A 116 3.77 -12.73 11.40
CA ASP A 116 3.45 -13.04 12.79
C ASP A 116 2.45 -12.03 13.37
N GLY A 117 1.50 -11.58 12.54
CA GLY A 117 0.40 -10.71 12.96
C GLY A 117 0.82 -9.28 13.30
N GLY A 118 1.92 -8.79 12.72
CA GLY A 118 2.45 -7.46 12.95
C GLY A 118 3.47 -7.36 14.10
N ARG A 119 3.88 -8.48 14.71
CA ARG A 119 4.87 -8.48 15.80
C ARG A 119 6.27 -8.14 15.30
N ARG A 120 6.69 -8.67 14.15
CA ARG A 120 7.97 -8.38 13.49
C ARG A 120 7.75 -7.99 12.03
N TRP A 121 8.58 -7.05 11.57
CA TRP A 121 8.50 -6.50 10.22
C TRP A 121 9.84 -6.60 9.50
N ARG A 122 9.77 -6.93 8.20
CA ARG A 122 10.90 -6.85 7.27
C ARG A 122 10.56 -5.86 6.18
N THR A 123 11.46 -4.92 5.93
CA THR A 123 11.20 -3.77 5.07
C THR A 123 12.26 -3.64 3.99
N ARG A 124 11.83 -3.31 2.75
CA ARG A 124 12.75 -3.05 1.63
C ARG A 124 12.10 -2.20 0.54
N ALA A 125 12.92 -1.62 -0.34
CA ALA A 125 12.44 -1.06 -1.60
C ALA A 125 12.04 -2.18 -2.57
N LEU A 126 10.93 -1.98 -3.30
CA LEU A 126 10.45 -2.90 -4.34
C LEU A 126 11.15 -2.64 -5.68
N PRO A 127 11.51 -3.71 -6.42
CA PRO A 127 11.83 -3.56 -7.83
C PRO A 127 10.52 -3.30 -8.58
N THR A 128 10.31 -2.05 -8.98
CA THR A 128 9.12 -1.65 -9.76
C THR A 128 9.34 -1.86 -11.26
N GLY A 129 10.59 -2.00 -11.71
CA GLY A 129 10.94 -2.04 -13.14
C GLY A 129 10.84 -0.67 -13.84
N ALA A 130 10.65 0.40 -13.07
CA ALA A 130 10.74 1.77 -13.55
C ALA A 130 12.21 2.15 -13.84
N GLY A 131 12.43 3.06 -14.80
CA GLY A 131 13.75 3.59 -15.08
C GLY A 131 14.29 4.43 -13.91
N SER A 132 15.61 4.65 -13.85
CA SER A 132 16.24 5.42 -12.76
C SER A 132 15.82 6.88 -12.70
N THR A 133 15.31 7.42 -13.81
CA THR A 133 14.78 8.80 -13.91
C THR A 133 13.25 8.85 -13.85
N ASP A 134 12.60 7.70 -13.75
CA ASP A 134 11.15 7.62 -13.59
C ASP A 134 10.79 7.88 -12.12
N ARG A 135 9.57 8.38 -11.92
CA ARG A 135 8.93 8.45 -10.60
C ARG A 135 7.99 7.29 -10.43
N VAL A 136 7.74 6.92 -9.18
CA VAL A 136 6.77 5.89 -8.80
C VAL A 136 5.75 6.43 -7.80
N SER A 137 4.53 5.91 -7.83
CA SER A 137 3.45 6.41 -6.96
C SER A 137 2.39 5.32 -6.73
N ASP A 138 1.42 5.66 -5.88
CA ASP A 138 0.12 5.00 -5.74
C ASP A 138 0.18 3.48 -5.45
N PRO A 139 1.03 3.00 -4.52
CA PRO A 139 1.17 1.57 -4.31
C PRO A 139 -0.09 0.95 -3.70
N VAL A 140 -0.64 -0.07 -4.35
CA VAL A 140 -1.82 -0.81 -3.86
C VAL A 140 -1.49 -2.29 -3.77
N VAL A 141 -1.69 -2.87 -2.59
CA VAL A 141 -1.41 -4.28 -2.29
C VAL A 141 -2.63 -5.15 -2.57
N ALA A 142 -2.44 -6.33 -3.15
CA ALA A 142 -3.44 -7.39 -3.23
C ALA A 142 -2.82 -8.76 -2.92
N TRP A 143 -3.66 -9.71 -2.53
CA TRP A 143 -3.31 -11.11 -2.32
C TRP A 143 -4.15 -11.99 -3.25
N ASP A 144 -3.49 -12.88 -3.99
CA ASP A 144 -4.13 -13.94 -4.77
C ASP A 144 -4.07 -15.26 -4.00
N ALA A 145 -5.18 -15.65 -3.36
CA ALA A 145 -5.26 -16.83 -2.53
C ALA A 145 -5.26 -18.15 -3.30
N LYS A 146 -5.49 -18.15 -4.62
CA LYS A 146 -5.42 -19.37 -5.44
C LYS A 146 -3.99 -19.66 -5.84
N HIS A 147 -3.29 -18.65 -6.35
CA HIS A 147 -1.91 -18.80 -6.82
C HIS A 147 -0.88 -18.60 -5.70
N ARG A 148 -1.33 -18.12 -4.53
CA ARG A 148 -0.49 -17.80 -3.37
C ARG A 148 0.57 -16.75 -3.68
N VAL A 149 0.14 -15.66 -4.33
CA VAL A 149 1.02 -14.57 -4.77
C VAL A 149 0.55 -13.24 -4.20
N TRP A 150 1.46 -12.49 -3.59
CA TRP A 150 1.27 -11.10 -3.21
C TRP A 150 1.61 -10.20 -4.39
N LEU A 151 0.79 -9.18 -4.59
CA LEU A 151 0.88 -8.22 -5.69
C LEU A 151 0.92 -6.81 -5.13
N VAL A 152 1.76 -5.95 -5.71
CA VAL A 152 1.79 -4.52 -5.44
C VAL A 152 1.70 -3.79 -6.77
N ALA A 153 0.56 -3.18 -7.04
CA ALA A 153 0.39 -2.28 -8.18
C ALA A 153 1.18 -0.99 -7.93
N THR A 154 1.69 -0.38 -8.99
CA THR A 154 2.48 0.86 -8.93
C THR A 154 2.36 1.63 -10.23
N LEU A 155 2.07 2.92 -10.11
CA LEU A 155 2.20 3.91 -11.15
C LEU A 155 3.68 4.19 -11.30
N SER A 156 4.16 4.14 -12.52
CA SER A 156 5.51 4.56 -12.86
C SER A 156 5.47 5.50 -14.05
N GLY A 157 6.38 6.45 -14.11
CA GLY A 157 6.43 7.31 -15.27
C GLY A 157 7.46 8.41 -15.20
N ARG A 158 7.81 8.93 -16.36
CA ARG A 158 8.56 10.18 -16.48
C ARG A 158 7.56 11.32 -16.58
N PRO A 159 7.52 12.25 -15.61
CA PRO A 159 6.60 13.37 -15.64
C PRO A 159 6.60 14.07 -17.00
N GLY A 160 5.40 14.28 -17.57
CA GLY A 160 5.21 14.91 -18.88
C GLY A 160 5.61 14.08 -20.11
N LEU A 161 6.16 12.88 -19.93
CA LEU A 161 6.69 12.07 -21.03
C LEU A 161 6.04 10.70 -21.16
N ALA A 162 6.04 9.87 -20.12
CA ALA A 162 5.56 8.49 -20.25
C ALA A 162 4.95 8.01 -18.94
N SER A 163 3.97 7.11 -19.04
CA SER A 163 3.35 6.47 -17.87
C SER A 163 3.17 4.98 -18.09
N ALA A 164 3.30 4.20 -17.04
CA ALA A 164 3.13 2.76 -17.04
C ALA A 164 2.57 2.30 -15.70
N ILE A 165 1.66 1.33 -15.76
CA ILE A 165 1.16 0.61 -14.59
C ILE A 165 1.91 -0.70 -14.51
N ARG A 166 2.46 -0.98 -13.34
CA ARG A 166 3.28 -2.16 -13.08
C ARG A 166 2.77 -2.89 -11.87
N VAL A 167 3.05 -4.18 -11.82
CA VAL A 167 2.74 -5.03 -10.66
C VAL A 167 4.00 -5.76 -10.25
N SER A 168 4.49 -5.48 -9.05
CA SER A 168 5.51 -6.30 -8.40
C SER A 168 4.82 -7.50 -7.73
N ARG A 169 5.26 -8.71 -8.04
CA ARG A 169 4.68 -9.97 -7.54
C ARG A 169 5.67 -10.82 -6.75
N SER A 170 5.20 -11.52 -5.73
CA SER A 170 6.01 -12.39 -4.88
C SER A 170 5.22 -13.55 -4.27
N SER A 171 5.75 -14.77 -4.33
CA SER A 171 5.22 -15.95 -3.63
C SER A 171 5.91 -16.22 -2.30
N ASP A 172 7.11 -15.68 -2.07
CA ASP A 172 7.93 -15.90 -0.88
C ASP A 172 8.11 -14.65 0.00
N LEU A 173 7.58 -13.49 -0.44
CA LEU A 173 7.72 -12.16 0.19
C LEU A 173 9.18 -11.69 0.35
N LEU A 174 10.14 -12.41 -0.23
CA LEU A 174 11.56 -12.10 -0.20
C LEU A 174 12.00 -11.59 -1.57
N ARG A 175 11.60 -12.28 -2.63
CA ARG A 175 11.92 -11.96 -4.02
C ARG A 175 10.69 -11.39 -4.71
N TRP A 176 10.89 -10.29 -5.42
CA TRP A 176 9.83 -9.57 -6.11
C TRP A 176 10.23 -9.41 -7.57
N GLU A 177 9.28 -9.65 -8.47
CA GLU A 177 9.43 -9.47 -9.91
C GLU A 177 8.38 -8.47 -10.40
N ALA A 178 8.77 -7.50 -11.22
CA ALA A 178 7.83 -6.53 -11.79
C ALA A 178 7.36 -6.95 -13.19
N VAL A 179 6.04 -6.91 -13.39
CA VAL A 179 5.38 -7.08 -14.69
C VAL A 179 4.80 -5.74 -15.12
N THR A 180 5.01 -5.36 -16.38
CA THR A 180 4.30 -4.20 -16.96
C THR A 180 2.89 -4.61 -17.34
N VAL A 181 1.91 -3.99 -16.70
CA VAL A 181 0.49 -4.16 -17.03
C VAL A 181 0.20 -3.29 -18.24
N ALA A 182 0.26 -1.96 -18.09
CA ALA A 182 0.02 -1.01 -19.17
C ALA A 182 1.24 -0.08 -19.37
N ARG A 183 1.45 0.40 -20.60
CA ARG A 183 2.48 1.40 -20.91
C ARG A 183 1.95 2.40 -21.93
N SER A 184 2.37 3.65 -21.82
CA SER A 184 2.02 4.73 -22.73
C SER A 184 3.24 5.63 -22.99
N PRO A 185 3.49 6.03 -24.25
CA PRO A 185 4.56 6.97 -24.61
C PRO A 185 4.20 8.43 -24.32
N VAL A 186 3.04 8.67 -23.69
CA VAL A 186 2.61 9.95 -23.13
C VAL A 186 2.16 9.72 -21.68
N PHE A 187 2.31 10.74 -20.83
CA PHE A 187 1.87 10.67 -19.44
C PHE A 187 0.33 10.77 -19.37
N ARG A 188 -0.36 9.66 -19.06
CA ARG A 188 -1.84 9.56 -19.13
C ARG A 188 -2.49 8.61 -18.13
N PHE A 189 -1.74 7.73 -17.48
CA PHE A 189 -2.30 6.82 -16.48
C PHE A 189 -2.17 7.44 -15.10
N ASP A 190 -3.20 7.27 -14.28
CA ASP A 190 -3.20 7.70 -12.89
C ASP A 190 -4.17 6.85 -12.05
N LYS A 191 -3.92 6.81 -10.73
CA LYS A 191 -4.80 6.17 -9.74
C LYS A 191 -5.16 4.72 -10.06
N GLU A 192 -4.17 3.86 -10.23
CA GLU A 192 -4.38 2.42 -10.32
C GLU A 192 -4.70 1.79 -8.97
N TRP A 193 -5.62 0.84 -8.98
CA TRP A 193 -5.86 -0.06 -7.86
C TRP A 193 -5.92 -1.50 -8.35
N ILE A 194 -5.56 -2.42 -7.48
CA ILE A 194 -5.60 -3.86 -7.72
C ILE A 194 -6.43 -4.57 -6.66
N ALA A 195 -7.23 -5.55 -7.09
CA ALA A 195 -7.95 -6.46 -6.20
C ALA A 195 -7.97 -7.87 -6.81
N CYS A 196 -8.03 -8.90 -5.97
CA CYS A 196 -8.17 -10.29 -6.41
C CYS A 196 -9.40 -10.92 -5.78
N ASP A 197 -10.06 -11.80 -6.53
CA ASP A 197 -11.14 -12.62 -6.03
C ASP A 197 -10.58 -13.75 -5.16
N ASN A 198 -10.79 -13.64 -3.86
CA ASN A 198 -10.40 -14.68 -2.90
C ASN A 198 -11.59 -15.48 -2.36
N GLY A 199 -12.79 -15.27 -2.91
CA GLY A 199 -14.01 -15.95 -2.47
C GLY A 199 -13.88 -17.47 -2.61
N PRO A 200 -13.99 -18.26 -1.53
CA PRO A 200 -13.78 -19.72 -1.59
C PRO A 200 -14.79 -20.43 -2.50
N GLY A 201 -16.00 -19.89 -2.64
CA GLY A 201 -17.05 -20.39 -3.54
C GLY A 201 -17.13 -19.68 -4.89
N SER A 202 -16.27 -18.69 -5.15
CA SER A 202 -16.32 -17.95 -6.42
C SER A 202 -15.81 -18.81 -7.58
N PRO A 203 -16.52 -18.86 -8.72
CA PRO A 203 -16.01 -19.50 -9.93
C PRO A 203 -14.79 -18.78 -10.53
N TYR A 204 -14.51 -17.55 -10.08
CA TYR A 204 -13.38 -16.74 -10.52
C TYR A 204 -12.28 -16.60 -9.45
N ARG A 205 -12.31 -17.43 -8.39
CA ARG A 205 -11.26 -17.42 -7.35
C ARG A 205 -9.85 -17.42 -7.97
N GLY A 206 -9.01 -16.49 -7.54
CA GLY A 206 -7.66 -16.22 -8.05
C GLY A 206 -7.59 -15.28 -9.26
N ARG A 207 -8.72 -14.73 -9.71
CA ARG A 207 -8.73 -13.70 -10.74
C ARG A 207 -8.41 -12.35 -10.11
N CYS A 208 -7.42 -11.66 -10.66
CA CYS A 208 -7.02 -10.32 -10.22
C CYS A 208 -7.39 -9.27 -11.26
N HIS A 209 -7.80 -8.10 -10.80
CA HIS A 209 -8.21 -6.97 -11.61
C HIS A 209 -7.39 -5.75 -11.23
N ILE A 210 -6.85 -5.08 -12.24
CA ILE A 210 -6.35 -3.72 -12.12
C ILE A 210 -7.34 -2.79 -12.78
N ALA A 211 -7.72 -1.73 -12.08
CA ALA A 211 -8.49 -0.62 -12.65
C ALA A 211 -7.67 0.66 -12.49
N TYR A 212 -7.72 1.55 -13.50
CA TYR A 212 -6.97 2.80 -13.49
C TYR A 212 -7.66 3.87 -14.31
N THR A 213 -7.25 5.11 -14.10
CA THR A 213 -7.73 6.26 -14.85
C THR A 213 -6.85 6.46 -16.09
N ASP A 214 -7.47 6.58 -17.26
CA ASP A 214 -6.84 7.16 -18.43
C ASP A 214 -7.25 8.64 -18.52
N THR A 215 -6.34 9.54 -18.13
CA THR A 215 -6.63 10.96 -17.97
C THR A 215 -6.79 11.70 -19.29
N ILE A 216 -6.20 11.19 -20.38
CA ILE A 216 -6.36 11.75 -21.73
C ILE A 216 -7.68 11.27 -22.34
N ALA A 217 -7.99 9.98 -22.25
CA ALA A 217 -9.25 9.45 -22.75
C ALA A 217 -10.45 9.77 -21.85
N ARG A 218 -10.20 10.20 -20.60
CA ARG A 218 -11.20 10.51 -19.58
C ARG A 218 -12.10 9.31 -19.28
N THR A 219 -11.48 8.13 -19.17
CA THR A 219 -12.15 6.86 -18.94
C THR A 219 -11.51 6.09 -17.80
N ILE A 220 -12.30 5.22 -17.17
CA ILE A 220 -11.77 4.16 -16.32
C ILE A 220 -11.48 2.94 -17.20
N VAL A 221 -10.31 2.34 -17.01
CA VAL A 221 -9.89 1.14 -17.74
C VAL A 221 -9.63 0.02 -16.74
N ALA A 222 -10.12 -1.17 -17.05
CA ALA A 222 -9.85 -2.39 -16.28
C ALA A 222 -9.06 -3.41 -17.11
N ARG A 223 -8.20 -4.16 -16.42
CA ARG A 223 -7.44 -5.29 -16.96
C ARG A 223 -7.50 -6.45 -15.97
N THR A 224 -7.44 -7.66 -16.49
CA THR A 224 -7.64 -8.88 -15.70
C THR A 224 -6.48 -9.84 -15.88
N SER A 225 -6.07 -10.49 -14.80
CA SER A 225 -5.11 -11.60 -14.76
C SER A 225 -5.78 -12.83 -14.15
N ASP A 226 -5.47 -14.01 -14.68
CA ASP A 226 -5.94 -15.30 -14.16
C ASP A 226 -4.78 -16.18 -13.66
N ASP A 227 -3.57 -15.63 -13.56
CA ASP A 227 -2.31 -16.37 -13.36
C ASP A 227 -1.38 -15.72 -12.31
N GLY A 228 -1.95 -15.14 -11.26
CA GLY A 228 -1.17 -14.52 -10.18
C GLY A 228 -0.43 -13.26 -10.63
N GLY A 229 -1.02 -12.48 -11.54
CA GLY A 229 -0.48 -11.21 -12.03
C GLY A 229 0.67 -11.35 -13.02
N ALA A 230 0.94 -12.56 -13.54
CA ALA A 230 2.03 -12.81 -14.49
C ALA A 230 1.69 -12.29 -15.89
N THR A 231 0.44 -12.45 -16.33
CA THR A 231 -0.06 -11.88 -17.60
C THR A 231 -1.38 -11.14 -17.40
N TRP A 232 -1.64 -10.17 -18.28
CA TRP A 232 -2.79 -9.28 -18.19
C TRP A 232 -3.51 -9.18 -19.54
N ARG A 233 -4.80 -9.51 -19.55
CA ARG A 233 -5.67 -9.43 -20.73
C ARG A 233 -5.75 -8.00 -21.28
N SER A 234 -6.26 -7.87 -22.51
CA SER A 234 -6.49 -6.58 -23.17
C SER A 234 -7.35 -5.63 -22.32
N PRO A 235 -7.12 -4.31 -22.41
CA PRO A 235 -7.88 -3.32 -21.66
C PRO A 235 -9.37 -3.30 -22.03
N VAL A 236 -10.20 -3.09 -21.02
CA VAL A 236 -11.65 -2.90 -21.14
C VAL A 236 -11.99 -1.52 -20.57
N VAL A 237 -12.65 -0.67 -21.35
CA VAL A 237 -13.20 0.59 -20.85
C VAL A 237 -14.41 0.28 -19.97
N VAL A 238 -14.42 0.85 -18.77
CA VAL A 238 -15.45 0.64 -17.75
C VAL A 238 -16.42 1.82 -17.78
N GLY A 239 -17.71 1.51 -17.91
CA GLY A 239 -18.76 2.52 -17.92
C GLY A 239 -18.77 3.39 -19.19
N PRO A 240 -19.77 4.28 -19.31
CA PRO A 240 -19.82 5.23 -20.41
C PRO A 240 -18.70 6.28 -20.26
N PRO A 241 -18.15 6.82 -21.36
CA PRO A 241 -17.29 8.00 -21.31
C PRO A 241 -17.99 9.13 -20.56
N ALA A 242 -17.33 9.67 -19.55
CA ALA A 242 -17.84 10.77 -18.76
C ALA A 242 -16.67 11.61 -18.25
N ASP A 243 -16.90 12.91 -18.21
CA ASP A 243 -15.93 13.88 -17.78
C ASP A 243 -15.60 13.76 -16.28
N GLY A 244 -14.31 13.84 -15.95
CA GLY A 244 -13.84 13.91 -14.56
C GLY A 244 -13.93 12.59 -13.78
N GLN A 245 -13.80 11.45 -14.46
CA GLN A 245 -13.66 10.14 -13.83
C GLN A 245 -12.23 9.93 -13.35
N VAL A 246 -12.04 9.70 -12.05
CA VAL A 246 -10.73 9.46 -11.43
C VAL A 246 -10.88 8.50 -10.26
N GLY A 247 -9.83 7.73 -9.94
CA GLY A 247 -9.75 6.98 -8.68
C GLY A 247 -10.57 5.70 -8.70
N ALA A 248 -10.33 4.86 -9.70
CA ALA A 248 -11.01 3.57 -9.79
C ALA A 248 -10.60 2.65 -8.64
N VAL A 249 -11.57 2.02 -7.99
CA VAL A 249 -11.40 1.06 -6.91
C VAL A 249 -12.16 -0.21 -7.27
N PRO A 250 -11.48 -1.27 -7.72
CA PRO A 250 -12.09 -2.57 -7.99
C PRO A 250 -12.27 -3.35 -6.69
N VAL A 251 -13.41 -4.01 -6.55
CA VAL A 251 -13.74 -4.96 -5.47
C VAL A 251 -14.44 -6.17 -6.08
N THR A 252 -14.11 -7.36 -5.60
CA THR A 252 -14.76 -8.61 -5.99
C THR A 252 -15.76 -9.02 -4.92
N THR A 253 -16.98 -9.36 -5.35
CA THR A 253 -18.03 -9.86 -4.46
C THR A 253 -17.88 -11.37 -4.22
N PRO A 254 -18.50 -11.94 -3.16
CA PRO A 254 -18.37 -13.37 -2.87
C PRO A 254 -18.85 -14.32 -3.98
N ASP A 255 -19.79 -13.87 -4.82
CA ASP A 255 -20.29 -14.60 -6.01
C ASP A 255 -19.43 -14.38 -7.27
N GLY A 256 -18.31 -13.65 -7.15
CA GLY A 256 -17.32 -13.45 -8.21
C GLY A 256 -17.63 -12.32 -9.18
N ARG A 257 -18.59 -11.43 -8.87
CA ARG A 257 -18.79 -10.21 -9.68
C ARG A 257 -17.70 -9.20 -9.37
N LEU A 258 -17.24 -8.49 -10.40
CA LEU A 258 -16.39 -7.32 -10.26
C LEU A 258 -17.24 -6.06 -10.15
N VAL A 259 -17.07 -5.31 -9.07
CA VAL A 259 -17.62 -3.96 -8.87
C VAL A 259 -16.45 -2.99 -8.93
N ILE A 260 -16.58 -1.94 -9.73
CA ILE A 260 -15.58 -0.87 -9.79
C ILE A 260 -16.30 0.43 -9.45
N SER A 261 -15.86 1.10 -8.38
CA SER A 261 -16.30 2.45 -8.03
C SER A 261 -15.26 3.47 -8.45
N TRP A 262 -15.69 4.69 -8.77
CA TRP A 262 -14.80 5.81 -9.08
C TRP A 262 -15.45 7.13 -8.67
N LEU A 263 -14.64 8.17 -8.54
CA LEU A 263 -15.13 9.53 -8.33
C LEU A 263 -15.63 10.09 -9.66
N ARG A 264 -16.85 10.65 -9.67
CA ARG A 264 -17.44 11.33 -10.82
C ARG A 264 -17.61 12.81 -10.51
N GLY A 265 -16.77 13.64 -11.12
CA GLY A 265 -16.88 15.10 -11.06
C GLY A 265 -16.51 15.69 -9.69
N LEU A 266 -15.35 16.33 -9.61
CA LEU A 266 -15.11 17.32 -8.57
C LEU A 266 -16.02 18.51 -8.87
N ARG A 267 -17.20 18.58 -8.24
CA ARG A 267 -17.88 19.87 -8.14
C ARG A 267 -17.07 20.69 -7.14
N THR A 268 -16.21 21.59 -7.64
CA THR A 268 -15.77 22.72 -6.84
C THR A 268 -17.02 23.54 -6.51
N GLN A 269 -17.56 23.38 -5.30
CA GLN A 269 -18.27 24.49 -4.70
C GLN A 269 -17.20 25.53 -4.38
N VAL A 270 -17.16 26.58 -5.19
CA VAL A 270 -16.45 27.82 -4.90
C VAL A 270 -17.31 28.61 -3.94
#